data_AF-A0A1Q9N2V0-F1
#
_entry.id   AF-A0A1Q9N2V0-F1
#
_cell.length_a   1.000
_cell.length_b   1.000
_cell.length_c   1.000
_cell.angle_alpha   90.00
_cell.angle_beta   90.00
_cell.angle_gamma   90.00
#
_symmetry.space_group_name_H-M   'P 1'
#
loop_
_entity.id
_entity.type
_entity.pdbx_description
1 polymer ?
#
loop_
_entity_poly.entity_id
_entity_poly.type
_entity_poly.pdbx_seq_one_letter_code
_entity_poly.pdbx_strand_id
1 'polypeptide(L)'
;MSSLNIIDQIAPCGLDCSRCATYKDGEIPRLASRLTELLKGYSRVAKMRENTAKEFQGYAQFEDVLNALTTGNCGGCRSEAVQCPIECKPKECTKEKKVDFCFQCPEYVACTGPSCTRWRKLNDRLKEIGVPAFYKEQLRTPRYSKIL
;
A
#
# COMPACT_ATOMS: atom_id res chain seq x y z
N MET A 1 -3.14 -22.13 -0.71
CA MET A 1 -2.67 -20.80 -1.13
C MET A 1 -2.95 -20.68 -2.61
N SER A 2 -3.93 -19.88 -3.02
CA SER A 2 -4.16 -19.64 -4.44
C SER A 2 -2.93 -18.96 -5.01
N SER A 3 -2.45 -19.40 -6.17
CA SER A 3 -1.26 -18.89 -6.84
C SER A 3 -1.46 -17.41 -7.21
N LEU A 4 -1.14 -16.49 -6.30
CA LEU A 4 -1.25 -15.05 -6.54
C LEU A 4 -0.35 -14.67 -7.71
N ASN A 5 -0.94 -14.04 -8.72
CA ASN A 5 -0.18 -13.47 -9.82
C ASN A 5 0.58 -12.24 -9.31
N ILE A 6 1.92 -12.28 -9.38
CA ILE A 6 2.81 -11.20 -8.92
C ILE A 6 2.47 -9.88 -9.61
N ILE A 7 1.99 -9.93 -10.86
CA ILE A 7 1.60 -8.74 -11.63
C ILE A 7 0.47 -7.99 -10.92
N ASP A 8 -0.49 -8.68 -10.31
CA ASP A 8 -1.61 -8.06 -9.60
C ASP A 8 -1.19 -7.42 -8.27
N GLN A 9 -0.06 -7.87 -7.72
CA GLN A 9 0.49 -7.35 -6.46
C GLN A 9 1.32 -6.09 -6.66
N ILE A 10 1.94 -5.91 -7.84
CA ILE A 10 2.74 -4.73 -8.18
C ILE A 10 1.97 -3.83 -9.15
N ALA A 11 1.69 -2.60 -8.70
CA ALA A 11 1.08 -1.57 -9.53
C ALA A 11 1.96 -1.27 -10.76
N PRO A 12 1.39 -0.75 -11.86
CA PRO A 12 2.17 -0.38 -13.04
C PRO A 12 3.30 0.64 -12.77
N CYS A 13 3.17 1.44 -11.71
CA CYS A 13 4.17 2.39 -11.23
C CYS A 13 5.30 1.78 -10.38
N GLY A 14 5.24 0.47 -10.11
CA GLY A 14 6.19 -0.26 -9.26
C GLY A 14 5.91 -0.21 -7.76
N LEU A 15 4.79 0.37 -7.33
CA LEU A 15 4.35 0.29 -5.93
C LEU A 15 3.76 -1.10 -5.64
N ASP A 16 4.13 -1.68 -4.50
CA ASP A 16 3.65 -2.99 -4.08
C ASP A 16 2.30 -2.91 -3.35
N CYS A 17 1.21 -2.98 -4.11
CA CYS A 17 -0.17 -2.94 -3.64
C CYS A 17 -0.44 -3.95 -2.52
N SER A 18 0.18 -5.12 -2.53
CA SER A 18 -0.05 -6.19 -1.54
C SER A 18 0.19 -5.75 -0.10
N ARG A 19 1.02 -4.72 0.09
CA ARG A 19 1.41 -4.18 1.40
C ARG A 19 0.82 -2.81 1.69
N CYS A 20 -0.12 -2.34 0.87
CA CYS A 20 -0.87 -1.12 1.16
C CYS A 20 -1.75 -1.30 2.40
N ALA A 21 -1.86 -0.25 3.21
CA ALA A 21 -2.70 -0.21 4.40
C ALA A 21 -4.18 -0.53 4.15
N THR A 22 -4.67 -0.32 2.93
CA THR A 22 -6.06 -0.53 2.54
C THR A 22 -6.27 -1.72 1.60
N TYR A 23 -5.21 -2.47 1.26
CA TYR A 23 -5.33 -3.60 0.35
C TYR A 23 -6.14 -4.73 1.00
N LYS A 24 -7.16 -5.22 0.29
CA LYS A 24 -8.16 -6.13 0.86
C LYS A 24 -7.60 -7.45 1.39
N ASP A 25 -6.57 -7.96 0.73
CA ASP A 25 -5.89 -9.20 1.12
C ASP A 25 -4.56 -8.91 1.84
N GLY A 26 -4.38 -7.66 2.30
CA GLY A 26 -3.16 -7.16 2.91
C GLY A 26 -3.02 -7.52 4.39
N GLU A 27 -1.78 -7.52 4.87
CA GLU A 27 -1.48 -7.82 6.25
C GLU A 27 -1.97 -6.73 7.23
N ILE A 28 -1.97 -5.47 6.81
CA ILE A 28 -2.36 -4.35 7.68
C ILE A 28 -3.84 -4.45 8.10
N PRO A 29 -4.84 -4.60 7.21
CA PRO A 29 -6.23 -4.79 7.63
C PRO A 29 -6.45 -6.00 8.51
N ARG A 30 -5.74 -7.11 8.25
CA ARG A 30 -5.79 -8.33 9.07
C ARG A 30 -5.29 -8.07 10.49
N LEU A 31 -4.13 -7.43 10.62
CA LEU A 31 -3.54 -7.10 11.92
C LEU A 31 -4.37 -6.04 12.67
N ALA A 32 -4.86 -5.03 11.96
CA ALA A 32 -5.74 -4.01 12.53
C ALA A 32 -7.00 -4.65 13.10
N SER A 33 -7.67 -5.50 12.32
CA SER A 33 -8.87 -6.23 12.76
C SER A 33 -8.58 -7.09 14.00
N ARG A 34 -7.44 -7.81 13.99
CA ARG A 34 -7.03 -8.61 15.15
C ARG A 34 -6.77 -7.74 16.38
N LEU A 35 -6.13 -6.59 16.22
CA LEU A 35 -5.84 -5.68 17.32
C LEU A 35 -7.14 -5.06 17.88
N THR A 36 -8.06 -4.63 17.02
CA THR A 36 -9.39 -4.14 17.42
C THR A 36 -10.14 -5.17 18.27
N GLU A 37 -10.13 -6.43 17.84
CA GLU A 37 -10.75 -7.53 18.61
C GLU A 37 -10.09 -7.74 19.99
N LEU A 38 -8.76 -7.70 20.05
CA LEU A 38 -8.01 -7.85 21.31
C LEU A 38 -8.19 -6.67 22.27
N LEU A 39 -8.47 -5.48 21.75
CA LEU A 39 -8.68 -4.25 22.53
C LEU A 39 -10.15 -3.98 22.88
N LYS A 40 -11.09 -4.89 22.58
CA LYS A 40 -12.50 -4.72 22.95
C LYS A 40 -12.66 -4.39 24.44
N GLY A 41 -13.25 -3.23 24.73
CA GLY A 41 -13.47 -2.73 26.10
C GLY A 41 -12.27 -2.05 26.76
N TYR A 42 -11.12 -1.95 26.08
CA TYR A 42 -9.90 -1.34 26.63
C TYR A 42 -10.03 0.17 26.84
N SER A 43 -11.01 0.85 26.21
CA SER A 43 -11.26 2.29 26.39
C SER A 43 -11.41 2.71 27.85
N ARG A 44 -11.97 1.85 28.71
CA ARG A 44 -12.04 2.09 30.16
C ARG A 44 -10.66 2.18 30.80
N VAL A 45 -9.75 1.29 30.41
CA VAL A 45 -8.36 1.26 30.90
C VAL A 45 -7.57 2.43 30.32
N ALA A 46 -7.75 2.72 29.03
CA ALA A 46 -7.15 3.88 28.38
C ALA A 46 -7.48 5.18 29.11
N LYS A 47 -8.76 5.40 29.45
CA LYS A 47 -9.21 6.58 30.22
C LYS A 47 -8.54 6.70 31.59
N MET A 48 -8.32 5.58 32.30
CA MET A 48 -7.59 5.61 33.57
C MET A 48 -6.12 6.02 33.39
N ARG A 49 -5.51 5.65 32.26
CA ARG A 49 -4.10 5.91 31.96
C ARG A 49 -3.82 7.35 31.52
N GLU A 50 -4.82 8.10 31.08
CA GLU A 50 -4.70 9.52 30.71
C GLU A 50 -3.99 10.38 31.78
N ASN A 51 -4.18 10.03 33.07
CA ASN A 51 -3.56 10.72 34.21
C ASN A 51 -2.06 10.41 34.40
N THR A 52 -1.56 9.34 33.79
CA THR A 52 -0.19 8.82 33.99
C THR A 52 0.63 8.79 32.71
N ALA A 53 -0.02 8.85 31.55
CA ALA A 53 0.59 8.77 30.23
C ALA A 53 -0.25 9.58 29.23
N LYS A 54 0.32 10.71 28.77
CA LYS A 54 -0.36 11.68 27.89
C LYS A 54 -0.81 11.07 26.56
N GLU A 55 -0.16 10.01 26.11
CA GLU A 55 -0.45 9.31 24.86
C GLU A 55 -1.88 8.74 24.86
N PHE A 56 -2.42 8.40 26.03
CA PHE A 56 -3.78 7.86 26.17
C PHE A 56 -4.86 8.92 26.03
N GLN A 57 -4.53 10.22 26.10
CA GLN A 57 -5.49 11.29 25.84
C GLN A 57 -6.01 11.26 24.38
N GLY A 58 -5.24 10.65 23.47
CA GLY A 58 -5.60 10.46 22.06
C GLY A 58 -6.24 9.09 21.74
N TYR A 59 -6.68 8.33 22.74
CA TYR A 59 -7.08 6.93 22.52
C TYR A 59 -8.32 6.80 21.62
N ALA A 60 -9.30 7.69 21.73
CA ALA A 60 -10.47 7.68 20.86
C ALA A 60 -10.09 7.90 19.37
N GLN A 61 -9.19 8.84 19.10
CA GLN A 61 -8.68 9.09 17.74
C GLN A 61 -7.85 7.91 17.23
N PHE A 62 -7.12 7.23 18.12
CA PHE A 62 -6.45 5.98 17.78
C PHE A 62 -7.44 4.90 17.37
N GLU A 63 -8.55 4.73 18.10
CA GLU A 63 -9.61 3.78 17.73
C GLU A 63 -10.22 4.11 16.37
N ASP A 64 -10.48 5.38 16.06
CA ASP A 64 -10.99 5.81 14.75
C ASP A 64 -10.04 5.42 13.62
N VAL A 65 -8.74 5.68 13.78
CA VAL A 65 -7.72 5.31 12.79
C VAL A 65 -7.57 3.80 12.67
N LEU A 66 -7.56 3.08 13.80
CA LEU A 66 -7.45 1.62 13.81
C LEU A 66 -8.64 0.97 13.09
N ASN A 67 -9.85 1.45 13.36
CA ASN A 67 -11.08 1.00 12.70
C ASN A 67 -11.07 1.32 11.20
N ALA A 68 -10.56 2.49 10.79
CA ALA A 68 -10.40 2.79 9.37
C ALA A 68 -9.49 1.76 8.67
N LEU A 69 -8.42 1.33 9.33
CA LEU A 69 -7.47 0.33 8.81
C LEU A 69 -8.08 -1.08 8.69
N THR A 70 -9.11 -1.44 9.45
CA THR A 70 -9.76 -2.77 9.33
C THR A 70 -10.54 -2.93 8.03
N THR A 71 -10.92 -1.83 7.37
CA THR A 71 -11.85 -1.86 6.22
C THR A 71 -11.33 -2.70 5.06
N GLY A 72 -10.04 -2.58 4.71
CA GLY A 72 -9.39 -3.40 3.68
C GLY A 72 -10.24 -3.64 2.42
N ASN A 73 -10.67 -2.59 1.72
CA ASN A 73 -11.58 -2.72 0.57
C ASN A 73 -10.93 -2.42 -0.79
N CYS A 74 -9.65 -2.01 -0.81
CA CYS A 74 -8.95 -1.72 -2.06
C CYS A 74 -8.53 -3.03 -2.73
N GLY A 75 -9.01 -3.29 -3.95
CA GLY A 75 -8.61 -4.45 -4.74
C GLY A 75 -7.24 -4.34 -5.41
N GLY A 76 -6.53 -3.21 -5.25
CA GLY A 76 -5.25 -2.93 -5.89
C GLY A 76 -5.38 -2.14 -7.20
N CYS A 77 -4.25 -1.67 -7.72
CA CYS A 77 -4.21 -0.72 -8.85
C CYS A 77 -4.78 -1.30 -10.16
N ARG A 78 -4.74 -2.63 -10.31
CA ARG A 78 -5.28 -3.35 -11.47
C ARG A 78 -6.74 -3.79 -11.30
N SER A 79 -7.33 -3.54 -10.13
CA SER A 79 -8.74 -3.86 -9.88
C SER A 79 -9.66 -2.68 -10.18
N GLU A 80 -10.93 -2.97 -10.38
CA GLU A 80 -11.99 -1.94 -10.48
C GLU A 80 -12.30 -1.32 -9.12
N ALA A 81 -12.07 -2.02 -8.02
CA ALA A 81 -12.25 -1.53 -6.64
C ALA A 81 -11.00 -0.82 -6.09
N VAL A 82 -10.36 0.03 -6.89
CA VAL A 82 -9.18 0.79 -6.41
C VAL A 82 -9.61 1.96 -5.52
N GLN A 83 -8.92 2.14 -4.40
CA GLN A 83 -9.14 3.22 -3.43
C GLN A 83 -7.86 4.04 -3.20
N CYS A 84 -6.98 4.10 -4.21
CA CYS A 84 -5.77 4.90 -4.13
C CYS A 84 -6.17 6.39 -4.14
N PRO A 85 -5.73 7.20 -3.16
CA PRO A 85 -6.11 8.62 -3.09
C PRO A 85 -5.43 9.48 -4.15
N ILE A 86 -4.54 8.89 -4.95
CA ILE A 86 -3.78 9.57 -5.98
C ILE A 86 -4.48 9.38 -7.32
N GLU A 87 -4.84 10.49 -7.96
CA GLU A 87 -5.22 10.50 -9.36
C GLU A 87 -4.01 10.08 -10.21
N CYS A 88 -4.12 8.93 -10.88
CA CYS A 88 -2.96 8.21 -11.40
C CYS A 88 -3.11 7.89 -12.89
N LYS A 89 -2.52 8.73 -13.74
CA LYS A 89 -2.45 8.53 -15.20
C LYS A 89 -1.90 7.16 -15.64
N PRO A 90 -0.86 6.58 -14.98
CA PRO A 90 -0.39 5.23 -15.30
C PRO A 90 -1.46 4.13 -15.30
N LYS A 91 -2.50 4.23 -14.47
CA LYS A 91 -3.55 3.21 -14.38
C LYS A 91 -4.30 3.03 -15.70
N GLU A 92 -4.69 4.14 -16.31
CA GLU A 92 -5.45 4.15 -17.58
C GLU A 92 -4.51 3.92 -18.76
N CYS A 93 -3.37 4.61 -18.77
CA CYS A 93 -2.37 4.51 -19.83
C CYS A 93 -1.87 3.06 -20.05
N THR A 94 -1.68 2.28 -18.98
CA THR A 94 -1.24 0.88 -19.11
C THR A 94 -2.31 -0.02 -19.72
N LYS A 95 -3.60 0.22 -19.42
CA LYS A 95 -4.71 -0.46 -20.09
C LYS A 95 -4.77 -0.12 -21.59
N GLU A 96 -4.66 1.16 -21.93
CA GLU A 96 -4.68 1.65 -23.32
C GLU A 96 -3.50 1.12 -24.15
N LYS A 97 -2.29 1.20 -23.59
CA LYS A 97 -1.04 0.78 -24.24
C LYS A 97 -0.82 -0.74 -24.18
N LYS A 98 -1.68 -1.48 -23.47
CA LYS A 98 -1.63 -2.95 -23.30
C LYS A 98 -0.27 -3.42 -22.76
N VAL A 99 0.23 -2.73 -21.74
CA VAL A 99 1.46 -3.09 -21.02
C VAL A 99 1.15 -3.33 -19.54
N ASP A 100 1.91 -4.21 -18.89
CA ASP A 100 1.74 -4.44 -17.46
C ASP A 100 2.40 -3.33 -16.63
N PHE A 101 3.57 -2.86 -17.04
CA PHE A 101 4.37 -1.88 -16.30
C PHE A 101 4.81 -0.73 -17.19
N CYS A 102 5.03 0.45 -16.58
CA CYS A 102 5.39 1.63 -17.36
C CYS A 102 6.72 1.45 -18.13
N PHE A 103 7.70 0.74 -17.57
CA PHE A 103 9.00 0.51 -18.23
C PHE A 103 8.90 -0.31 -19.53
N GLN A 104 7.80 -1.03 -19.75
CA GLN A 104 7.55 -1.81 -20.97
C GLN A 104 7.00 -0.93 -22.11
N CYS A 105 6.54 0.28 -21.79
CA CYS A 105 6.02 1.20 -22.80
C CYS A 105 7.17 1.85 -23.59
N PRO A 106 7.14 1.87 -24.93
CA PRO A 106 8.13 2.59 -25.74
C PRO A 106 8.14 4.10 -25.45
N GLU A 107 6.99 4.65 -25.05
CA GLU A 107 6.80 6.05 -24.67
C GLU A 107 7.12 6.29 -23.18
N TYR A 108 7.93 5.44 -22.55
CA TYR A 108 8.42 5.61 -21.19
C TYR A 108 9.41 6.81 -21.09
N VAL A 109 8.87 8.02 -21.22
CA VAL A 109 9.58 9.30 -21.22
C VAL A 109 9.89 9.80 -19.81
N ALA A 110 10.69 10.87 -19.72
CA ALA A 110 10.97 11.55 -18.46
C ALA A 110 9.68 12.06 -17.81
N CYS A 111 9.40 11.59 -16.58
CA CYS A 111 8.30 12.08 -15.75
C CYS A 111 8.74 13.37 -15.05
N THR A 112 7.85 14.36 -14.99
CA THR A 112 8.05 15.63 -14.28
C THR A 112 7.10 15.75 -13.08
N GLY A 113 7.65 16.07 -11.89
CA GLY A 113 6.88 16.25 -10.65
C GLY A 113 7.41 15.47 -9.43
N PRO A 114 6.85 15.72 -8.22
CA PRO A 114 7.41 15.21 -6.96
C PRO A 114 7.39 13.68 -6.83
N SER A 115 6.43 13.01 -7.46
CA SER A 115 6.30 11.55 -7.46
C SER A 115 7.18 10.85 -8.50
N CYS A 116 7.77 11.60 -9.44
CA CYS A 116 8.48 11.05 -10.58
C CYS A 116 9.80 10.39 -10.22
N THR A 117 10.55 10.93 -9.24
CA THR A 117 11.80 10.33 -8.79
C THR A 117 11.56 8.90 -8.30
N ARG A 118 10.55 8.71 -7.44
CA ARG A 118 10.18 7.39 -6.94
C ARG A 118 9.64 6.50 -8.05
N TRP A 119 8.75 7.01 -8.90
CA TRP A 119 8.19 6.25 -10.03
C TRP A 119 9.27 5.75 -11.01
N ARG A 120 10.24 6.62 -11.36
CA ARG A 120 11.40 6.28 -12.20
C ARG A 120 12.21 5.18 -11.55
N LYS A 121 12.68 5.41 -10.32
CA LYS A 121 13.51 4.46 -9.58
C LYS A 121 12.89 3.07 -9.50
N LEU A 122 11.58 2.98 -9.22
CA LEU A 122 10.89 1.69 -9.14
C LEU A 122 10.76 1.01 -10.51
N ASN A 123 10.43 1.76 -11.57
CA ASN A 123 10.30 1.19 -12.91
C ASN A 123 11.64 0.82 -13.54
N ASP A 124 12.70 1.60 -13.30
CA ASP A 124 14.05 1.28 -13.73
C ASP A 124 14.55 0.01 -13.03
N ARG A 125 14.28 -0.12 -11.72
CA ARG A 125 14.59 -1.34 -10.98
C ARG A 125 13.80 -2.54 -11.50
N LEU A 126 12.50 -2.39 -11.75
CA LEU A 126 11.67 -3.44 -12.35
C LEU A 126 12.23 -3.90 -13.71
N LYS A 127 12.71 -2.97 -14.54
CA LYS A 127 13.35 -3.26 -15.83
C LYS A 127 14.69 -3.99 -15.66
N GLU A 128 15.49 -3.58 -14.69
CA GLU A 128 16.84 -4.12 -14.44
C GLU A 128 16.81 -5.57 -13.94
N ILE A 129 15.99 -5.86 -12.92
CA ILE A 129 16.01 -7.16 -12.23
C ILE A 129 14.79 -8.04 -12.52
N GLY A 130 13.79 -7.50 -13.21
CA GLY A 130 12.54 -8.19 -13.50
C GLY A 130 11.56 -8.21 -12.33
N VAL A 131 10.28 -8.41 -12.66
CA VAL A 131 9.15 -8.33 -11.73
C VAL A 131 9.25 -9.32 -10.55
N PRO A 132 9.61 -10.61 -10.74
CA PRO A 132 9.66 -11.56 -9.62
C PRO A 132 10.76 -11.24 -8.60
N ALA A 133 11.94 -10.80 -9.07
CA ALA A 133 13.03 -10.41 -8.19
C ALA A 133 12.68 -9.12 -7.44
N PHE A 134 12.12 -8.13 -8.16
CA PHE A 134 11.65 -6.89 -7.56
C PHE A 134 10.60 -7.14 -6.48
N TYR A 135 9.61 -8.00 -6.73
CA TYR A 135 8.62 -8.35 -5.71
C TYR A 135 9.27 -8.93 -4.45
N LYS A 136 10.23 -9.85 -4.59
CA LYS A 136 10.99 -10.39 -3.45
C LYS A 136 11.80 -9.32 -2.70
N GLU A 137 12.36 -8.33 -3.40
CA GLU A 137 13.03 -7.18 -2.76
C GLU A 137 12.05 -6.33 -1.97
N GLN A 138 10.87 -6.08 -2.55
CA GLN A 138 9.82 -5.33 -1.87
C GLN A 138 9.47 -6.00 -0.55
N LEU A 139 9.21 -7.32 -0.53
CA LEU A 139 8.87 -8.07 0.69
C LEU A 139 9.85 -7.89 1.86
N ARG A 140 11.12 -7.53 1.60
CA ARG A 140 12.16 -7.34 2.62
C ARG A 140 12.23 -5.94 3.23
N THR A 141 11.51 -4.97 2.69
CA THR A 141 11.62 -3.56 3.09
C THR A 141 10.25 -2.97 3.43
N PRO A 142 10.06 -2.18 4.50
CA PRO A 142 8.73 -1.60 4.78
C PRO A 142 8.23 -0.71 3.63
N ARG A 143 6.98 -0.91 3.19
CA ARG A 143 6.37 -0.17 2.06
C ARG A 143 6.46 1.36 2.21
N TYR A 144 6.29 1.84 3.44
CA TYR A 144 6.22 3.27 3.78
C TYR A 144 7.56 3.84 4.25
N SER A 145 8.64 3.06 4.24
CA SER A 145 9.96 3.56 4.61
C SER A 145 10.39 4.69 3.66
N LYS A 146 11.04 5.73 4.21
CA LYS A 146 11.65 6.81 3.42
C LYS A 146 12.96 6.36 2.75
N ILE A 147 13.30 5.07 2.81
CA ILE A 147 14.52 4.52 2.22
C ILE A 147 14.25 4.27 0.73
N LEU A 148 14.09 5.34 -0.06
CA LEU A 148 14.40 5.38 -1.48
C LEU A 148 14.65 6.82 -1.94
#